data_AF-A0A2W2HJX0-F1
#
_entry.id   AF-A0A2W2HJX0-F1
#
_cell.length_a   1.000
_cell.length_b   1.000
_cell.length_c   1.000
_cell.angle_alpha   90.00
_cell.angle_beta   90.00
_cell.angle_gamma   90.00
#
_symmetry.space_group_name_H-M   'P 1'
#
loop_
_entity.id
_entity.type
_entity.pdbx_description
1 polymer ?
#
loop_
_entity_poly.entity_id
_entity_poly.type
_entity_poly.pdbx_seq_one_letter_code
_entity_poly.pdbx_strand_id
1 'polypeptide(L)'
;MAITNRQAAGRTFLRELYADVYFPDHVLDKGRAILVRLCERIESERPSDLASLYRLTQAATEEFDRLEAEFEAAGSEIETVAREEIAEDFWFIARSGSGGLVFNRRAASMGDAG
;
A
#
# COMPACT_ATOMS: atom_id res chain seq x y z
N MET A 1 12.37 -10.13 3.72
CA MET A 1 13.18 -9.62 4.85
C MET A 1 12.24 -9.37 6.02
N ALA A 2 12.65 -9.47 7.28
CA ALA A 2 11.74 -9.07 8.37
C ALA A 2 11.54 -7.55 8.35
N ILE A 3 10.28 -7.07 8.32
CA ILE A 3 9.94 -5.64 8.43
C ILE A 3 10.54 -5.09 9.72
N THR A 4 11.40 -4.07 9.61
CA THR A 4 12.05 -3.44 10.76
C THR A 4 11.28 -2.24 11.29
N ASN A 5 10.40 -1.65 10.47
CA ASN A 5 9.52 -0.57 10.90
C ASN A 5 8.43 -1.10 11.84
N ARG A 6 8.51 -0.71 13.11
CA ARG A 6 7.55 -1.12 14.15
C ARG A 6 6.12 -0.67 13.88
N GLN A 7 5.90 0.40 13.11
CA GLN A 7 4.55 0.83 12.73
C GLN A 7 3.96 -0.11 11.67
N ALA A 8 4.74 -0.49 10.66
CA ALA A 8 4.33 -1.46 9.66
C ALA A 8 4.17 -2.87 10.25
N ALA A 9 5.04 -3.26 11.19
CA ALA A 9 4.95 -4.56 11.88
C ALA A 9 3.70 -4.70 12.77
N GLY A 10 3.11 -3.59 13.23
CA GLY A 10 1.89 -3.57 14.04
C GLY A 10 0.59 -3.30 13.27
N ARG A 11 0.67 -2.97 11.97
CA ARG A 11 -0.50 -2.68 11.14
C ARG A 11 -1.21 -3.98 10.77
N THR A 12 -2.51 -4.02 10.98
CA THR A 12 -3.38 -5.06 10.40
C THR A 12 -3.88 -4.53 9.07
N PHE A 13 -3.31 -5.04 7.97
CA PHE A 13 -3.71 -4.71 6.61
C PHE A 13 -5.03 -5.39 6.23
N LEU A 14 -5.80 -4.76 5.35
CA LEU A 14 -7.08 -5.26 4.82
C LEU A 14 -8.09 -5.64 5.91
N ARG A 15 -8.02 -4.98 7.07
CA ARG A 15 -8.78 -5.35 8.28
C ARG A 15 -10.27 -5.36 8.00
N GLU A 16 -10.76 -4.37 7.25
CA GLU A 16 -12.19 -4.27 6.94
C GLU A 16 -12.65 -5.40 6.01
N LEU A 17 -11.81 -5.81 5.08
CA LEU A 17 -12.12 -6.91 4.17
C LEU A 17 -12.11 -8.26 4.87
N TYR A 18 -11.17 -8.51 5.79
CA TYR A 18 -11.18 -9.74 6.61
C TYR A 18 -12.40 -9.85 7.54
N ALA A 19 -13.10 -8.73 7.81
CA ALA A 19 -14.31 -8.75 8.63
C ALA A 19 -15.58 -9.07 7.82
N ASP A 20 -15.48 -9.07 6.48
CA ASP A 20 -16.60 -9.30 5.58
C ASP A 20 -16.42 -10.62 4.81
N VAL A 21 -17.36 -11.54 5.01
CA VAL A 21 -17.37 -12.88 4.42
C VAL A 21 -17.48 -12.89 2.90
N TYR A 22 -17.84 -11.76 2.29
CA TYR A 22 -17.79 -11.60 0.83
C TYR A 22 -16.35 -11.74 0.31
N PHE A 23 -15.35 -11.28 1.07
CA PHE A 23 -13.96 -11.36 0.66
C PHE A 23 -13.31 -12.66 1.16
N PRO A 24 -12.82 -13.52 0.27
CA PRO A 24 -12.22 -14.79 0.65
C PRO A 24 -10.84 -14.60 1.31
N ASP A 25 -10.71 -15.05 2.57
CA ASP A 25 -9.47 -14.98 3.37
C ASP A 25 -8.22 -15.45 2.61
N HIS A 26 -8.32 -16.54 1.84
CA HIS A 26 -7.17 -17.10 1.11
C HIS A 26 -6.66 -16.20 -0.03
N VAL A 27 -7.51 -15.33 -0.59
CA VAL A 27 -7.11 -14.30 -1.57
C VAL A 27 -6.65 -13.04 -0.84
N LEU A 28 -7.31 -12.65 0.24
CA LEU A 28 -6.87 -11.55 1.11
C LEU A 28 -5.46 -11.78 1.69
N ASP A 29 -5.10 -13.02 2.00
CA ASP A 29 -3.75 -13.40 2.45
C ASP A 29 -2.69 -13.03 1.40
N LYS A 30 -3.02 -13.18 0.12
CA LYS A 30 -2.14 -12.78 -1.00
C LYS A 30 -2.05 -11.27 -1.11
N GLY A 31 -3.17 -10.56 -0.98
CA GLY A 31 -3.22 -9.10 -0.92
C GLY A 31 -2.35 -8.55 0.22
N ARG A 32 -2.49 -9.12 1.41
CA ARG A 32 -1.65 -8.80 2.58
C ARG A 32 -0.17 -9.07 2.31
N ALA A 33 0.16 -10.17 1.64
CA ALA A 33 1.54 -10.47 1.28
C ALA A 33 2.13 -9.44 0.29
N ILE A 34 1.34 -8.89 -0.63
CA ILE A 34 1.76 -7.77 -1.52
C ILE A 34 2.12 -6.55 -0.68
N LEU A 35 1.26 -6.14 0.26
CA LEU A 35 1.47 -4.97 1.12
C LEU A 35 2.71 -5.13 2.01
N VAL A 36 2.91 -6.32 2.58
CA VAL A 36 4.11 -6.66 3.36
C VAL A 36 5.38 -6.55 2.50
N ARG A 37 5.37 -7.11 1.27
CA ARG A 37 6.50 -6.98 0.34
C ARG A 37 6.77 -5.53 -0.04
N LEU A 38 5.72 -4.72 -0.22
CA LEU A 38 5.87 -3.29 -0.51
C LEU A 38 6.58 -2.57 0.65
N CYS A 39 6.21 -2.84 1.91
CA CYS A 39 6.94 -2.34 3.08
C CYS A 39 8.42 -2.73 3.05
N GLU A 40 8.71 -4.02 2.85
CA GLU A 40 10.08 -4.53 2.79
C GLU A 40 10.90 -3.83 1.70
N ARG A 41 10.33 -3.66 0.51
CA ARG A 41 10.99 -2.98 -0.61
C ARG A 41 11.25 -1.52 -0.32
N ILE A 42 10.29 -0.79 0.24
CA ILE A 42 10.48 0.61 0.61
C ILE A 42 11.58 0.75 1.68
N GLU A 43 11.63 -0.15 2.67
CA GLU A 43 12.69 -0.16 3.67
C GLU A 43 14.07 -0.46 3.09
N SER A 44 14.16 -1.41 2.16
CA SER A 44 15.43 -1.82 1.54
C SER A 44 15.93 -0.83 0.49
N GLU A 45 15.02 -0.32 -0.34
CA GLU A 45 15.35 0.54 -1.49
C GLU A 45 15.43 2.02 -1.10
N ARG A 46 14.75 2.42 0.00
CA ARG A 46 14.74 3.80 0.55
C ARG A 46 14.52 4.86 -0.54
N PRO A 47 13.38 4.84 -1.25
CA PRO A 47 13.11 5.80 -2.32
C PRO A 47 13.24 7.24 -1.82
N SER A 48 14.04 8.06 -2.50
CA SER A 48 14.34 9.45 -2.13
C SER A 48 13.47 10.48 -2.86
N ASP A 49 12.63 10.03 -3.79
CA ASP A 49 11.80 10.88 -4.65
C ASP A 49 10.47 10.19 -4.99
N LEU A 50 9.52 10.98 -5.48
CA LEU A 50 8.18 10.52 -5.83
C LEU A 50 8.16 9.50 -6.96
N ALA A 51 9.01 9.65 -7.99
CA ALA A 51 9.01 8.72 -9.12
C ALA A 51 9.49 7.34 -8.69
N SER A 52 10.50 7.29 -7.82
CA SER A 52 10.99 6.05 -7.21
C SER A 52 9.94 5.41 -6.30
N LEU A 53 9.22 6.18 -5.49
CA LEU A 53 8.10 5.66 -4.69
C LEU A 53 6.97 5.14 -5.57
N TYR A 54 6.58 5.88 -6.62
CA TYR A 54 5.51 5.49 -7.53
C TYR A 54 5.82 4.21 -8.30
N ARG A 55 7.08 3.94 -8.66
CA ARG A 55 7.44 2.65 -9.27
C ARG A 55 7.18 1.47 -8.33
N LEU A 56 7.44 1.64 -7.03
CA LEU A 56 7.19 0.60 -6.04
C LEU A 56 5.69 0.38 -5.83
N THR A 57 4.93 1.46 -5.67
CA THR A 57 3.48 1.37 -5.48
C THR A 57 2.77 0.87 -6.73
N GLN A 58 3.18 1.31 -7.94
CA GLN A 58 2.62 0.82 -9.19
C GLN A 58 2.81 -0.68 -9.35
N ALA A 59 4.01 -1.20 -9.06
CA ALA A 59 4.26 -2.65 -9.13
C ALA A 59 3.31 -3.43 -8.19
N ALA A 60 3.07 -2.91 -6.98
CA ALA A 60 2.11 -3.51 -6.05
C ALA A 60 0.66 -3.39 -6.54
N THR A 61 0.27 -2.26 -7.15
CA THR A 61 -1.05 -2.10 -7.78
C THR A 61 -1.27 -3.12 -8.89
N GLU A 62 -0.29 -3.33 -9.76
CA GLU A 62 -0.36 -4.35 -10.82
C GLU A 62 -0.44 -5.78 -10.25
N GLU A 63 0.10 -6.04 -9.06
CA GLU A 63 -0.09 -7.32 -8.37
C GLU A 63 -1.53 -7.47 -7.84
N PHE A 64 -2.16 -6.40 -7.35
CA PHE A 64 -3.58 -6.41 -7.00
C PHE A 64 -4.50 -6.58 -8.22
N ASP A 65 -4.18 -5.93 -9.34
CA ASP A 65 -4.93 -6.11 -10.60
C ASP A 65 -4.93 -7.58 -11.06
N ARG A 66 -3.83 -8.31 -10.82
CA ARG A 66 -3.76 -9.76 -11.11
C ARG A 66 -4.54 -10.60 -10.11
N LEU A 67 -4.72 -10.14 -8.86
CA LEU A 67 -5.54 -10.83 -7.87
C LEU A 67 -7.04 -10.74 -8.17
N GLU A 68 -7.48 -9.79 -9.01
CA GLU A 68 -8.89 -9.66 -9.39
C GLU A 68 -9.45 -10.97 -9.94
N ALA A 69 -8.73 -11.63 -10.85
CA ALA A 69 -9.14 -12.92 -11.40
C ALA A 69 -9.28 -14.02 -10.34
N GLU A 70 -8.53 -13.94 -9.23
CA GLU A 70 -8.66 -14.88 -8.12
C GLU A 70 -9.87 -14.57 -7.23
N PHE A 71 -10.16 -13.28 -7.00
CA PHE A 71 -11.39 -12.86 -6.35
C PHE A 71 -12.61 -13.33 -7.16
N GLU A 72 -12.62 -13.09 -8.48
CA GLU A 72 -13.69 -13.51 -9.38
C GLU A 72 -13.90 -15.03 -9.34
N ALA A 73 -12.81 -15.81 -9.42
CA ALA A 73 -12.87 -17.27 -9.34
C ALA A 73 -13.41 -17.79 -8.00
N ALA A 74 -13.29 -16.99 -6.94
CA ALA A 74 -13.83 -17.27 -5.62
C ALA A 74 -15.22 -16.66 -5.36
N GLY A 75 -15.84 -16.02 -6.37
CA GLY A 75 -17.17 -15.41 -6.26
C GLY A 75 -17.19 -14.05 -5.58
N SER A 76 -16.07 -13.32 -5.62
CA SER A 76 -15.86 -11.98 -5.06
C SER A 76 -15.30 -11.03 -6.14
N GLU A 77 -15.09 -9.76 -5.81
CA GLU A 77 -14.49 -8.74 -6.68
C GLU A 77 -13.68 -7.74 -5.85
N ILE A 78 -12.65 -7.09 -6.42
CA ILE A 78 -12.07 -5.86 -5.87
C ILE A 78 -13.02 -4.69 -6.22
N GLU A 79 -14.13 -4.64 -5.49
CA GLU A 79 -15.13 -3.58 -5.60
C GLU A 79 -14.68 -2.30 -4.85
N THR A 80 -15.58 -1.34 -4.66
CA THR A 80 -15.26 -0.02 -4.10
C THR A 80 -14.72 -0.08 -2.66
N VAL A 81 -15.32 -0.85 -1.75
CA VAL A 81 -14.83 -1.00 -0.36
C VAL A 81 -13.44 -1.62 -0.36
N ALA A 82 -13.22 -2.65 -1.18
CA ALA A 82 -11.89 -3.24 -1.35
C ALA A 82 -10.85 -2.22 -1.86
N ARG A 83 -11.20 -1.41 -2.86
CA ARG A 83 -10.31 -0.36 -3.40
C ARG A 83 -9.98 0.71 -2.37
N GLU A 84 -10.95 1.10 -1.55
CA GLU A 84 -10.77 2.10 -0.50
C GLU A 84 -9.83 1.57 0.60
N GLU A 85 -10.07 0.37 1.13
CA GLU A 85 -9.21 -0.24 2.15
C GLU A 85 -7.77 -0.44 1.63
N ILE A 86 -7.61 -0.92 0.38
CA ILE A 86 -6.29 -1.04 -0.25
C ILE A 86 -5.62 0.35 -0.35
N ALA A 87 -6.34 1.37 -0.82
CA ALA A 87 -5.79 2.72 -0.94
C ALA A 87 -5.36 3.31 0.42
N GLU A 88 -6.11 3.06 1.50
CA GLU A 88 -5.74 3.46 2.86
C GLU A 88 -4.44 2.79 3.33
N ASP A 89 -4.28 1.51 3.03
CA ASP A 89 -3.07 0.78 3.38
C ASP A 89 -1.86 1.26 2.58
N PHE A 90 -2.02 1.53 1.28
CA PHE A 90 -0.98 2.18 0.47
C PHE A 90 -0.57 3.55 1.04
N TRP A 91 -1.55 4.36 1.45
CA TRP A 91 -1.31 5.66 2.08
C TRP A 91 -0.52 5.52 3.38
N PHE A 92 -0.89 4.56 4.24
CA PHE A 92 -0.16 4.26 5.46
C PHE A 92 1.29 3.86 5.18
N ILE A 93 1.52 2.97 4.21
CA ILE A 93 2.86 2.49 3.83
C ILE A 93 3.71 3.65 3.30
N ALA A 94 3.17 4.46 2.39
CA ALA A 94 3.87 5.61 1.83
C ALA A 94 4.28 6.61 2.92
N ARG A 95 3.44 6.81 3.95
CA ARG A 95 3.73 7.74 5.05
C ARG A 95 4.72 7.18 6.08
N SER A 96 4.68 5.88 6.35
CA SER A 96 5.49 5.23 7.39
C SER A 96 6.87 4.79 6.89
N GLY A 97 6.99 4.33 5.64
CA GLY A 97 8.24 3.86 5.04
C GLY A 97 9.17 4.96 4.55
N SER A 98 8.65 6.19 4.38
CA SER A 98 9.43 7.29 3.79
C SER A 98 10.39 8.01 4.73
N GLY A 99 10.47 7.62 6.02
CA GLY A 99 11.60 7.87 6.93
C GLY A 99 12.34 9.22 6.91
N GLY A 100 11.71 10.33 6.50
CA GLY A 100 12.41 11.60 6.27
C GLY A 100 12.01 12.37 5.01
N LEU A 101 11.28 11.79 4.05
CA LEU A 101 10.47 12.58 3.11
C LEU A 101 9.26 13.12 3.88
N VAL A 102 9.56 14.04 4.81
CA VAL A 102 8.68 15.16 5.05
C VAL A 102 8.48 15.73 3.65
N PHE A 103 7.31 15.48 3.05
CA PHE A 103 6.68 16.39 2.12
C PHE A 103 6.63 17.73 2.86
N ASN A 104 7.76 18.43 2.83
CA ASN A 104 7.94 19.67 3.52
C ASN A 104 6.96 20.61 2.85
N ARG A 105 5.98 21.05 3.61
CA ARG A 105 4.99 22.07 3.26
C ARG A 105 5.67 23.45 3.06
N ARG A 106 6.87 23.48 2.48
CA ARG A 106 7.70 24.63 2.10
C ARG A 106 7.93 24.72 0.59
N ALA A 107 7.54 23.74 -0.22
CA ALA A 107 7.48 23.93 -1.68
C ALA A 107 6.20 24.66 -2.14
N ALA A 108 5.24 24.90 -1.24
CA ALA A 108 4.02 25.67 -1.52
C ALA A 108 4.10 27.14 -1.07
N SER A 109 5.26 27.66 -0.64
CA SER A 109 5.45 29.07 -0.29
C SER A 109 6.50 29.79 -1.13
N MET A 110 6.80 29.30 -2.33
CA MET A 110 7.62 30.00 -3.32
C MET A 110 6.80 30.16 -4.60
N GLY A 111 5.78 30.99 -4.47
CA GLY A 111 4.91 31.49 -5.53
C GLY A 111 4.36 32.85 -5.13
N ASP A 112 5.18 33.67 -4.48
CA ASP A 112 4.92 35.08 -4.21
C ASP A 112 6.28 35.77 -4.02
N ALA A 113 6.89 36.21 -5.13
CA ALA A 113 7.87 37.29 -5.22
C ALA A 113 8.38 37.39 -6.67
N GLY A 114 7.93 38.42 -7.39
CA GLY A 114 8.52 38.88 -8.66
C GLY A 114 7.50 39.15 -9.74
#